data_AF-A0A4Y9QIK5-F1
#
_entry.id   AF-A0A4Y9QIK5-F1
#
_cell.length_a   1.000
_cell.length_b   1.000
_cell.length_c   1.000
_cell.angle_alpha   90.00
_cell.angle_beta   90.00
_cell.angle_gamma   90.00
#
_symmetry.space_group_name_H-M   'P 1'
#
loop_
_entity.id
_entity.type
_entity.pdbx_description
1 polymer ?
#
loop_
_entity_poly.entity_id
_entity_poly.type
_entity_poly.pdbx_seq_one_letter_code
_entity_poly.pdbx_strand_id
1 'polypeptide(L)'
;MDDDPARAWIALGAFAVATALAFSACAAGATTVCPAIGWSNTLTVGLADDWPPVDGGTLLVDDELSVPLTGSSTVVQMDMTAPDSVVLTVLGPDGTELAQLAADLDWRRIGGTEECGGPHAASVMVPVPA
;
A
#
# COMPACT_ATOMS: atom_id res chain seq x y z
N MET A 1 -70.53 -19.54 0.09
CA MET A 1 -69.13 -19.79 -0.30
C MET A 1 -68.71 -18.49 -0.93
N ASP A 2 -68.38 -17.55 -0.06
CA ASP A 2 -68.20 -16.15 -0.40
C ASP A 2 -66.70 -15.92 -0.51
N ASP A 3 -66.21 -15.99 -1.75
CA ASP A 3 -64.85 -15.65 -2.10
C ASP A 3 -64.74 -14.13 -2.20
N ASP A 4 -64.39 -13.50 -1.08
CA ASP A 4 -64.25 -12.04 -0.95
C ASP A 4 -62.96 -11.56 -1.65
N PRO A 5 -63.05 -10.89 -2.83
CA PRO A 5 -61.89 -10.54 -3.63
C PRO A 5 -61.00 -9.49 -2.94
N ALA A 6 -61.48 -8.83 -1.88
CA ALA A 6 -60.74 -7.82 -1.13
C ALA A 6 -59.54 -8.40 -0.35
N ARG A 7 -59.55 -9.69 0.02
CA ARG A 7 -58.48 -10.32 0.82
C ARG A 7 -57.18 -10.57 0.05
N ALA A 8 -57.24 -10.74 -1.27
CA ALA A 8 -56.07 -11.08 -2.08
C ALA A 8 -55.07 -9.91 -2.24
N TRP A 9 -55.57 -8.67 -2.30
CA TRP A 9 -54.75 -7.48 -2.58
C TRP A 9 -54.00 -6.99 -1.33
N ILE A 10 -54.59 -7.16 -0.14
CA ILE A 10 -53.96 -6.81 1.14
C ILE A 10 -52.77 -7.74 1.44
N ALA A 11 -52.89 -9.03 1.09
CA ALA A 11 -51.82 -10.00 1.29
C ALA A 11 -50.60 -9.75 0.38
N LEU A 12 -50.80 -9.29 -0.87
CA LEU A 12 -49.70 -8.96 -1.77
C LEU A 12 -48.94 -7.69 -1.36
N GLY A 13 -49.64 -6.66 -0.87
CA GLY A 13 -49.02 -5.40 -0.46
C GLY A 13 -48.11 -5.52 0.77
N ALA A 14 -48.52 -6.33 1.75
CA ALA A 14 -47.75 -6.54 2.98
C ALA A 14 -46.45 -7.31 2.75
N PHE A 15 -46.43 -8.25 1.80
CA PHE A 15 -45.25 -9.06 1.51
C PHE A 15 -44.15 -8.22 0.83
N ALA A 16 -44.52 -7.34 -0.10
CA ALA A 16 -43.58 -6.50 -0.85
C ALA A 16 -42.82 -5.49 0.05
N VAL A 17 -43.50 -4.90 1.04
CA VAL A 17 -42.87 -3.92 1.97
C VAL A 17 -41.90 -4.62 2.93
N ALA A 18 -42.25 -5.82 3.43
CA ALA A 18 -41.38 -6.58 4.32
C ALA A 18 -40.08 -7.04 3.64
N THR A 19 -40.14 -7.41 2.35
CA THR A 19 -38.93 -7.79 1.60
C THR A 19 -38.00 -6.59 1.38
N ALA A 20 -38.54 -5.40 1.07
CA ALA A 20 -37.73 -4.20 0.87
C ALA A 20 -36.97 -3.76 2.14
N LEU A 21 -37.60 -3.87 3.32
CA LEU A 21 -36.97 -3.51 4.60
C LEU A 21 -35.85 -4.47 5.02
N ALA A 22 -35.95 -5.75 4.65
CA ALA A 22 -34.91 -6.75 4.93
C ALA A 22 -33.60 -6.49 4.16
N PHE A 23 -33.68 -5.99 2.93
CA PHE A 23 -32.49 -5.62 2.15
C PHE A 23 -31.81 -4.35 2.67
N SER A 24 -32.56 -3.37 3.19
CA SER A 24 -31.97 -2.14 3.76
C SER A 24 -31.23 -2.37 5.08
N ALA A 25 -31.59 -3.39 5.86
CA ALA A 25 -30.92 -3.69 7.12
C ALA A 25 -29.50 -4.25 6.93
N CYS A 26 -29.25 -4.97 5.83
CA CYS A 26 -27.92 -5.49 5.51
C CYS A 26 -26.95 -4.37 5.09
N ALA A 27 -27.47 -3.27 4.54
CA ALA A 27 -26.68 -2.09 4.17
C ALA A 27 -26.42 -1.14 5.36
N ALA A 28 -27.31 -1.09 6.35
CA ALA A 28 -27.21 -0.17 7.47
C ALA A 28 -26.35 -0.69 8.64
N GLY A 29 -25.97 -1.98 8.65
CA GLY A 29 -25.22 -2.63 9.72
C GLY A 29 -23.89 -3.26 9.30
N ALA A 30 -23.42 -3.03 8.06
CA ALA A 30 -22.15 -3.57 7.61
C ALA A 30 -21.00 -2.83 8.30
N THR A 31 -20.44 -3.41 9.35
CA THR A 31 -19.09 -3.08 9.82
C THR A 31 -18.14 -3.27 8.64
N THR A 32 -17.33 -2.27 8.31
CA THR A 32 -16.32 -2.42 7.26
C THR A 32 -15.43 -3.61 7.61
N VAL A 33 -15.48 -4.65 6.77
CA VAL A 33 -14.63 -5.83 6.89
C VAL A 33 -13.52 -5.71 5.88
N CYS A 34 -12.31 -5.52 6.39
CA CYS A 34 -11.12 -5.40 5.57
C CYS A 34 -10.72 -6.77 5.02
N PRO A 35 -10.51 -6.91 3.70
CA PRO A 35 -10.06 -8.18 3.14
C PRO A 35 -8.69 -8.53 3.73
N ALA A 36 -8.46 -9.81 4.05
CA ALA A 36 -7.17 -10.31 4.55
C ALA A 36 -6.07 -10.38 3.46
N ILE A 37 -6.17 -9.55 2.41
CA ILE A 37 -5.15 -9.45 1.37
C ILE A 37 -4.07 -8.51 1.91
N GLY A 38 -2.89 -9.07 2.17
CA GLY A 38 -1.71 -8.29 2.54
C GLY A 38 -1.29 -7.36 1.41
N TRP A 39 -0.73 -6.21 1.79
CA TRP A 39 -0.13 -5.24 0.89
C TRP A 39 1.35 -5.03 1.26
N SER A 40 2.15 -4.49 0.35
CA SER A 40 3.54 -4.10 0.58
C SER A 40 3.71 -2.60 0.47
N ASN A 41 4.71 -2.07 1.17
CA ASN A 41 5.15 -0.70 0.96
C ASN A 41 6.27 -0.66 -0.08
N THR A 42 6.42 0.49 -0.73
CA THR A 42 7.43 0.67 -1.77
C THR A 42 8.30 1.89 -1.46
N LEU A 43 9.59 1.67 -1.25
CA LEU A 43 10.59 2.74 -1.21
C LEU A 43 11.31 2.79 -2.55
N THR A 44 11.22 3.92 -3.25
CA THR A 44 12.05 4.18 -4.43
C THR A 44 13.28 4.95 -4.02
N VAL A 45 14.46 4.40 -4.31
CA VAL A 45 15.73 5.07 -4.05
C VAL A 45 16.36 5.45 -5.38
N GLY A 46 16.57 6.75 -5.57
CA GLY A 46 17.30 7.30 -6.71
C GLY A 46 18.69 7.79 -6.31
N LEU A 47 19.60 7.79 -7.27
CA LEU A 47 20.88 8.48 -7.21
C LEU A 47 20.72 9.84 -7.91
N ALA A 48 21.28 10.91 -7.34
CA ALA A 48 21.28 12.22 -7.98
C ALA A 48 21.92 12.19 -9.39
N ASP A 49 21.53 13.11 -10.28
CA ASP A 49 21.90 13.09 -11.70
C ASP A 49 23.41 13.12 -11.98
N ASP A 50 24.19 13.67 -11.05
CA ASP A 50 25.64 13.83 -11.10
C ASP A 50 26.43 12.63 -10.56
N TRP A 51 25.74 11.54 -10.18
CA TRP A 51 26.41 10.29 -9.81
C TRP A 51 27.17 9.68 -10.99
N PRO A 52 28.41 9.18 -10.77
CA PRO A 52 29.04 8.32 -11.75
C PRO A 52 28.22 7.02 -11.91
N PRO A 53 28.20 6.40 -13.10
CA PRO A 53 27.53 5.11 -13.29
C PRO A 53 28.06 4.04 -12.32
N VAL A 54 27.14 3.37 -11.61
CA VAL A 54 27.45 2.30 -10.64
C VAL A 54 27.01 0.95 -11.21
N ASP A 55 27.63 0.53 -12.31
CA ASP A 55 27.28 -0.73 -12.98
C ASP A 55 27.57 -1.94 -12.08
N GLY A 56 26.52 -2.72 -11.78
CA GLY A 56 26.62 -3.87 -10.87
C GLY A 56 26.70 -3.49 -9.39
N GLY A 57 26.39 -2.24 -9.04
CA GLY A 57 26.30 -1.79 -7.66
C GLY A 57 25.15 -2.43 -6.87
N THR A 58 25.19 -2.24 -5.55
CA THR A 58 24.19 -2.73 -4.62
C THR A 58 23.75 -1.60 -3.70
N LEU A 59 22.47 -1.53 -3.39
CA LEU A 59 21.92 -0.71 -2.33
C LEU A 59 21.71 -1.58 -1.09
N LEU A 60 22.28 -1.20 0.04
CA LEU A 60 21.91 -1.72 1.35
C LEU A 60 20.94 -0.77 2.03
N VAL A 61 19.95 -1.33 2.70
CA VAL A 61 18.99 -0.62 3.56
C VAL A 61 19.15 -1.18 4.98
N ASP A 62 19.56 -0.31 5.90
CA ASP A 62 19.82 -0.60 7.31
C ASP A 62 20.76 -1.81 7.55
N ASP A 63 21.68 -2.08 6.62
CA ASP A 63 22.58 -3.25 6.61
C ASP A 63 21.89 -4.62 6.62
N GLU A 64 20.56 -4.68 6.54
CA GLU A 64 19.78 -5.91 6.59
C GLU A 64 19.30 -6.35 5.21
N LEU A 65 18.91 -5.40 4.36
CA LEU A 65 18.35 -5.68 3.05
C LEU A 65 19.28 -5.21 1.93
N SER A 66 19.61 -6.13 1.02
CA SER A 66 20.45 -5.88 -0.14
C SER A 66 19.62 -5.96 -1.43
N VAL A 67 19.67 -4.92 -2.24
CA VAL A 67 18.94 -4.81 -3.51
C VAL A 67 19.91 -4.39 -4.62
N PRO A 68 19.90 -5.03 -5.80
CA PRO A 68 20.74 -4.59 -6.91
C PRO A 68 20.36 -3.17 -7.37
N LEU A 69 21.37 -2.36 -7.69
CA LEU A 69 21.17 -1.08 -8.37
C LEU A 69 21.09 -1.32 -9.88
N THR A 70 19.97 -0.92 -10.48
CA THR A 70 19.76 -0.97 -11.92
C THR A 70 19.73 0.45 -12.49
N GLY A 71 20.89 0.93 -12.95
CA GLY A 71 21.03 2.32 -13.39
C GLY A 71 21.02 3.30 -12.21
N SER A 72 20.31 4.41 -12.33
CA SER A 72 20.27 5.49 -11.32
C SER A 72 19.14 5.35 -10.30
N SER A 73 18.34 4.29 -10.33
CA SER A 73 17.27 4.08 -9.34
C SER A 73 16.96 2.60 -9.13
N THR A 74 16.50 2.26 -7.93
CA THR A 74 15.99 0.93 -7.61
C THR A 74 14.74 1.02 -6.73
N VAL A 75 13.98 -0.06 -6.70
CA VAL A 75 12.74 -0.17 -5.95
C VAL A 75 12.92 -1.21 -4.85
N VAL A 76 12.74 -0.78 -3.61
CA VAL A 76 12.78 -1.62 -2.42
C VAL A 76 11.34 -1.95 -2.03
N GLN A 77 11.01 -3.24 -2.04
CA GLN A 77 9.75 -3.73 -1.49
C GLN A 77 9.92 -3.91 0.02
N MET A 78 9.13 -3.17 0.77
CA MET A 78 9.02 -3.30 2.21
C MET A 78 7.74 -4.08 2.53
N ASP A 79 7.71 -4.72 3.69
CA ASP A 79 6.50 -5.36 4.17
C ASP A 79 5.44 -4.31 4.57
N MET A 80 4.49 -4.67 5.43
CA MET A 80 3.45 -3.74 5.89
C MET A 80 3.99 -2.66 6.86
N THR A 81 5.32 -2.56 7.06
CA THR A 81 5.98 -1.57 7.90
C THR A 81 6.35 -0.31 7.10
N ALA A 82 6.16 0.85 7.71
CA ALA A 82 6.57 2.14 7.18
C ALA A 82 7.48 2.82 8.23
N PRO A 83 8.78 2.49 8.26
CA PRO A 83 9.70 3.08 9.23
C PRO A 83 9.85 4.58 9.00
N ASP A 84 10.04 5.35 10.07
CA ASP A 84 10.18 6.81 9.99
C ASP A 84 11.49 7.24 9.30
N SER A 85 12.53 6.41 9.39
CA SER A 85 13.85 6.66 8.81
C SER A 85 14.56 5.36 8.43
N VAL A 86 15.51 5.44 7.50
CA VAL A 86 16.40 4.33 7.10
C VAL A 86 17.83 4.84 6.83
N VAL A 87 18.81 3.96 6.95
CA VAL A 87 20.18 4.18 6.47
C VAL A 87 20.33 3.50 5.11
N LEU A 88 20.69 4.28 4.10
CA LEU A 88 20.93 3.83 2.73
C LEU A 88 22.43 3.82 2.47
N THR A 89 22.98 2.67 2.11
CA THR A 89 24.40 2.53 1.76
C THR A 89 24.52 2.07 0.31
N VAL A 90 25.19 2.88 -0.51
CA VAL A 90 25.47 2.57 -1.91
C VAL A 90 26.83 1.88 -1.99
N LEU A 91 26.82 0.64 -2.46
CA LEU A 91 28.01 -0.17 -2.66
C LEU A 91 28.36 -0.28 -4.14
N GLY A 92 29.64 -0.22 -4.44
CA GLY A 92 30.19 -0.61 -5.73
C GLY A 92 30.09 -2.12 -5.98
N PRO A 93 30.38 -2.59 -7.20
CA PRO A 93 30.32 -4.02 -7.55
C PRO A 93 31.35 -4.88 -6.81
N ASP A 94 32.38 -4.28 -6.24
CA ASP A 94 33.40 -4.91 -5.39
C ASP A 94 33.02 -4.90 -3.90
N GLY A 95 31.86 -4.33 -3.54
CA GLY A 95 31.41 -4.16 -2.16
C GLY A 95 31.98 -2.93 -1.45
N THR A 96 32.75 -2.07 -2.15
CA THR A 96 33.25 -0.82 -1.59
C THR A 96 32.09 0.14 -1.34
N GLU A 97 32.02 0.73 -0.14
CA GLU A 97 31.06 1.79 0.16
C GLU A 97 31.40 3.06 -0.62
N LEU A 98 30.45 3.50 -1.44
CA LEU A 98 30.57 4.71 -2.24
C LEU A 98 29.89 5.90 -1.55
N ALA A 99 28.78 5.67 -0.87
CA ALA A 99 28.09 6.68 -0.04
C ALA A 99 27.19 6.02 1.00
N GLN A 100 26.91 6.76 2.07
CA GLN A 100 25.92 6.42 3.07
C GLN A 100 25.05 7.64 3.40
N LEU A 101 23.74 7.43 3.52
CA LEU A 101 22.75 8.46 3.82
C LEU A 101 21.76 7.95 4.87
N ALA A 102 21.65 8.64 6.00
CA ALA A 102 20.47 8.52 6.86
C ALA A 102 19.35 9.41 6.31
N ALA A 103 18.20 8.82 6.00
CA ALA A 103 17.07 9.51 5.39
C ALA A 103 15.79 9.30 6.21
N ASP A 104 15.11 10.40 6.52
CA ASP A 104 13.72 10.37 6.99
C ASP A 104 12.79 10.04 5.80
N LEU A 105 11.77 9.21 6.04
CA LEU A 105 10.89 8.71 5.00
C LEU A 105 9.51 9.37 5.06
N ASP A 106 9.22 10.16 4.03
CA ASP A 106 7.90 10.76 3.81
C ASP A 106 6.96 9.77 3.12
N TRP A 107 6.36 8.88 3.93
CA TRP A 107 5.40 7.89 3.43
C TRP A 107 4.07 8.52 3.02
N ARG A 108 3.63 8.19 1.80
CA ARG A 108 2.29 8.54 1.30
C ARG A 108 1.48 7.30 1.00
N ARG A 109 0.26 7.23 1.55
CA ARG A 109 -0.70 6.18 1.20
C ARG A 109 -1.09 6.30 -0.28
N ILE A 110 -0.95 5.20 -1.03
CA ILE A 110 -1.25 5.13 -2.47
C ILE A 110 -2.40 4.16 -2.81
N GLY A 111 -2.95 3.47 -1.82
CA GLY A 111 -4.11 2.61 -1.98
C GLY A 111 -4.74 2.23 -0.65
N GLY A 112 -5.87 1.52 -0.72
CA GLY A 112 -6.65 1.12 0.46
C GLY A 112 -7.41 2.28 1.09
N THR A 113 -7.75 2.15 2.37
CA THR A 113 -8.51 3.14 3.15
C THR A 113 -7.82 3.40 4.49
N GLU A 114 -8.24 4.43 5.21
CA GLU A 114 -7.75 4.64 6.59
C GLU A 114 -8.19 3.51 7.51
N GLU A 115 -9.42 3.02 7.34
CA GLU A 115 -9.99 1.96 8.16
C GLU A 115 -9.32 0.60 7.93
N CYS A 116 -8.94 0.30 6.67
CA CYS A 116 -8.37 -1.00 6.30
C CYS A 116 -6.85 -0.97 6.09
N GLY A 117 -6.22 0.19 6.25
CA GLY A 117 -4.85 0.39 5.83
C GLY A 117 -4.70 0.24 4.31
N GLY A 118 -3.45 0.11 3.88
CA GLY A 118 -3.11 -0.01 2.46
C GLY A 118 -1.66 0.38 2.19
N PRO A 119 -1.18 0.13 0.96
CA PRO A 119 0.21 0.38 0.59
C PRO A 119 0.56 1.87 0.67
N HIS A 120 1.79 2.11 1.10
CA HIS A 120 2.45 3.40 1.11
C HIS A 120 3.64 3.39 0.15
N ALA A 121 3.96 4.57 -0.36
CA ALA A 121 5.15 4.82 -1.14
C ALA A 121 5.94 6.00 -0.56
N ALA A 122 7.25 5.86 -0.54
CA ALA A 122 8.21 6.92 -0.22
C ALA A 122 9.29 6.97 -1.31
N SER A 123 9.98 8.10 -1.40
CA SER A 123 11.07 8.28 -2.35
C SER A 123 12.21 9.06 -1.72
N VAL A 124 13.43 8.60 -1.93
CA VAL A 124 14.65 9.23 -1.42
C VAL A 124 15.66 9.37 -2.55
N MET A 125 16.36 10.50 -2.58
CA MET A 125 17.47 10.75 -3.49
C MET A 125 18.78 10.75 -2.70
N VAL A 126 19.71 9.87 -3.07
CA VAL A 126 21.05 9.83 -2.48
C VAL A 126 21.92 10.90 -3.16
N PRO A 127 22.47 11.88 -2.43
CA PRO A 127 23.35 12.90 -3.01
C PRO A 127 24.68 12.28 -3.43
N VAL A 128 25.40 12.95 -4.33
CA VAL A 128 26.76 12.52 -4.71
C VAL A 128 27.68 12.61 -3.49
N PRO A 129 28.53 11.60 -3.24
CA PRO A 129 29.53 11.66 -2.18
C PRO A 129 30.49 12.84 -2.37
N ALA A 130 30.83 13.50 -1.26
CA ALA A 130 31.70 14.68 -1.24
C ALA A 130 33.18 14.36 -1.50
#